data_AF-A0A2V8FW52-F1
#
_entry.id   AF-A0A2V8FW52-F1
#
_cell.length_a   1.000
_cell.length_b   1.000
_cell.length_c   1.000
_cell.angle_alpha   90.00
_cell.angle_beta   90.00
_cell.angle_gamma   90.00
#
_symmetry.space_group_name_H-M   'P 1'
#
loop_
_entity.id
_entity.type
_entity.pdbx_description
1 polymer ?
#
loop_
_entity_poly.entity_id
_entity_poly.type
_entity_poly.pdbx_seq_one_letter_code
_entity_poly.pdbx_strand_id
1 'polypeptide(L)'
;MVKLLGKDAVATRRHDLEDIIVEAAARIRLFANDLSDYHQRVVDDVQQSLHDSFIDTTWPRCPWHPNHPLWFSDGWWRCERAEKSVAPLGALPSTVK
;
A
#
# COMPACT_ATOMS: atom_id res chain seq x y z
N MET A 1 -0.28 -5.57 10.29
CA MET A 1 0.21 -4.75 9.16
C MET A 1 0.99 -5.55 8.13
N VAL A 2 2.26 -5.92 8.35
CA VAL A 2 3.13 -6.57 7.32
C VAL A 2 2.42 -7.69 6.54
N LYS A 3 1.79 -8.65 7.24
CA LYS A 3 1.04 -9.74 6.60
C LYS A 3 -0.16 -9.26 5.76
N LEU A 4 -0.83 -8.19 6.17
CA LEU A 4 -1.96 -7.61 5.44
C LEU A 4 -1.48 -6.84 4.20
N LEU A 5 -0.45 -6.01 4.33
CA LEU A 5 0.16 -5.32 3.20
C LEU A 5 0.75 -6.31 2.18
N GLY A 6 1.38 -7.39 2.66
CA GLY A 6 1.84 -8.49 1.80
C GLY A 6 0.68 -9.20 1.07
N LYS A 7 -0.49 -9.37 1.71
CA LYS A 7 -1.68 -9.90 1.01
C LYS A 7 -2.13 -8.99 -0.12
N ASP A 8 -2.16 -7.67 0.10
CA ASP A 8 -2.51 -6.69 -0.92
C ASP A 8 -1.51 -6.68 -2.09
N ALA A 9 -0.22 -6.76 -1.76
CA ALA A 9 0.85 -6.90 -2.74
C ALA A 9 0.64 -8.16 -3.60
N VAL A 10 0.40 -9.32 -2.98
CA VAL A 10 0.10 -10.57 -3.70
C VAL A 10 -1.18 -10.47 -4.55
N ALA A 11 -2.27 -9.92 -4.00
CA ALA A 11 -3.55 -9.75 -4.71
C ALA A 11 -3.42 -8.86 -5.95
N THR A 12 -2.49 -7.90 -5.92
CA THR A 12 -2.16 -7.01 -7.04
C THR A 12 -0.93 -7.45 -7.85
N ARG A 13 -0.50 -8.70 -7.65
CA ARG A 13 0.61 -9.38 -8.34
C ARG A 13 2.01 -8.79 -8.11
N ARG A 14 2.16 -7.98 -7.06
CA ARG A 14 3.42 -7.36 -6.61
C ARG A 14 4.13 -8.20 -5.53
N HIS A 15 4.38 -9.46 -5.85
CA HIS A 15 5.12 -10.38 -4.98
C HIS A 15 6.55 -9.91 -4.69
N ASP A 16 7.11 -9.07 -5.57
CA ASP A 16 8.40 -8.40 -5.43
C ASP A 16 8.49 -7.40 -4.26
N LEU A 17 7.35 -7.04 -3.65
CA LEU A 17 7.34 -6.08 -2.53
C LEU A 17 7.63 -6.70 -1.16
N GLU A 18 7.74 -8.02 -1.05
CA GLU A 18 7.88 -8.68 0.26
C GLU A 18 9.08 -8.13 1.05
N ASP A 19 10.25 -8.06 0.42
CA ASP A 19 11.47 -7.55 1.05
C ASP A 19 11.33 -6.06 1.41
N ILE A 20 10.80 -5.25 0.49
CA ILE A 20 10.58 -3.80 0.71
C ILE A 20 9.64 -3.58 1.90
N ILE A 21 8.56 -4.35 2.01
CA ILE A 21 7.61 -4.27 3.13
C ILE A 21 8.30 -4.64 4.44
N VAL A 22 9.09 -5.71 4.47
CA VAL A 22 9.79 -6.17 5.67
C VAL A 22 10.84 -5.15 6.12
N GLU A 23 11.63 -4.61 5.20
CA GLU A 23 12.64 -3.59 5.48
C GLU A 23 12.03 -2.29 6.00
N ALA A 24 10.99 -1.77 5.32
CA ALA A 24 10.26 -0.59 5.76
C ALA A 24 9.67 -0.81 7.16
N ALA A 25 9.04 -1.96 7.38
CA ALA A 25 8.46 -2.33 8.67
C ALA A 25 9.48 -2.42 9.80
N ALA A 26 10.67 -2.97 9.53
CA ALA A 26 11.75 -3.04 10.53
C ALA A 26 12.29 -1.66 10.88
N ARG A 27 12.57 -0.83 9.87
CA ARG A 27 13.09 0.53 10.06
C ARG A 27 12.12 1.42 10.81
N ILE A 28 10.84 1.44 10.40
CA ILE A 28 9.84 2.36 10.95
C ILE A 28 9.42 1.96 12.36
N ARG A 29 9.46 0.66 12.70
CA ARG A 29 9.13 0.17 14.04
C ARG A 29 9.96 0.83 15.14
N LEU A 30 11.17 1.28 14.84
CA LEU A 30 12.06 1.94 15.80
C LEU A 30 11.64 3.38 16.13
N PHE A 31 10.81 4.00 15.29
CA PHE A 31 10.51 5.44 15.35
C PHE A 31 9.00 5.76 15.30
N ALA A 32 8.14 4.74 15.34
CA ALA A 32 6.70 4.93 15.30
C ALA A 32 6.18 5.32 16.68
N ASN A 33 5.27 6.30 16.72
CA ASN A 33 4.70 6.81 17.97
C ASN A 33 3.61 5.89 18.53
N ASP A 34 2.82 5.28 17.63
CA ASP A 34 1.76 4.34 17.95
C ASP A 34 1.51 3.39 16.78
N LEU A 35 0.52 2.49 16.91
CA LEU A 35 0.21 1.48 15.92
C LEU A 35 -0.37 2.06 14.61
N SER A 36 -1.17 3.12 14.70
CA SER A 36 -1.76 3.78 13.53
C SER A 36 -0.70 4.56 12.75
N ASP A 37 0.17 5.29 13.45
CA ASP A 37 1.35 5.95 12.86
C ASP A 37 2.29 4.93 12.20
N TYR A 38 2.57 3.82 12.89
CA TYR A 38 3.36 2.72 12.35
C TYR A 38 2.75 2.18 11.06
N HIS A 39 1.44 1.97 11.05
CA HIS A 39 0.73 1.46 9.88
C HIS A 39 0.82 2.40 8.69
N GLN A 40 0.50 3.67 8.90
CA GLN A 40 0.51 4.69 7.86
C GLN A 40 1.91 4.79 7.24
N ARG A 41 2.93 4.98 8.08
CA ARG A 41 4.30 5.21 7.62
C ARG A 41 4.87 4.02 6.86
N VAL A 42 4.56 2.79 7.26
CA VAL A 42 5.01 1.59 6.53
C VAL A 42 4.41 1.53 5.14
N VAL A 43 3.12 1.84 5.00
CA VAL A 43 2.48 1.83 3.68
C VAL A 43 3.01 2.97 2.81
N ASP A 44 3.11 4.18 3.38
CA ASP A 44 3.63 5.36 2.68
C ASP A 44 5.05 5.12 2.16
N ASP A 45 5.92 4.52 2.98
CA ASP A 45 7.31 4.26 2.61
C ASP A 45 7.45 3.25 1.45
N VAL A 46 6.61 2.21 1.46
CA VAL A 46 6.53 1.25 0.35
C VAL A 46 6.02 1.92 -0.92
N GLN A 47 4.95 2.73 -0.84
CA GLN A 47 4.44 3.46 -2.01
C GLN A 47 5.45 4.46 -2.54
N GLN A 48 6.09 5.23 -1.65
CA GLN A 48 7.11 6.22 -2.00
C GLN A 48 8.32 5.56 -2.68
N SER A 49 8.78 4.41 -2.18
CA SER A 49 9.86 3.63 -2.82
C SER A 49 9.54 3.30 -4.28
N LEU A 50 8.31 2.88 -4.58
CA LEU A 50 7.87 2.57 -5.94
C LEU A 50 7.72 3.80 -6.83
N HIS A 51 7.30 4.91 -6.24
CA HIS A 51 7.11 6.16 -6.95
C HIS A 51 8.46 6.78 -7.34
N ASP A 52 9.40 6.83 -6.40
CA ASP A 52 10.72 7.42 -6.59
C ASP A 52 11.62 6.59 -7.51
N SER A 53 11.45 5.26 -7.49
CA SER A 53 12.17 4.34 -8.38
C SER A 53 11.50 4.18 -9.76
N PHE A 54 10.33 4.80 -9.98
CA PHE A 54 9.51 4.62 -11.18
C PHE A 54 9.17 3.15 -11.52
N ILE A 55 9.24 2.24 -10.55
CA ILE A 55 8.91 0.82 -10.74
C ILE A 55 7.41 0.67 -11.02
N ASP A 56 6.57 1.33 -10.21
CA ASP A 56 5.12 1.37 -10.41
C ASP A 56 4.53 2.56 -9.66
N THR A 57 4.38 3.67 -10.37
CA THR A 57 3.83 4.93 -9.83
C THR A 57 2.31 4.89 -9.63
N THR A 58 1.69 3.75 -9.91
CA THR A 58 0.23 3.58 -9.91
C THR A 58 -0.22 2.55 -8.89
N TRP A 59 0.69 2.04 -8.05
CA TRP A 59 0.37 0.98 -7.10
C TRP A 59 -0.13 1.51 -5.75
N PRO A 60 -1.19 0.89 -5.18
CA PRO A 60 -2.12 -0.04 -5.83
C PRO A 60 -3.04 0.67 -6.83
N ARG A 61 -3.39 0.03 -7.95
CA ARG A 61 -4.18 0.70 -9.00
C ARG A 61 -5.61 1.01 -8.56
N CYS A 62 -6.05 2.24 -8.86
CA CYS A 62 -7.44 2.65 -8.70
C CYS A 62 -8.36 1.93 -9.70
N PRO A 63 -9.50 1.36 -9.26
CA PRO A 63 -10.44 0.70 -10.17
C PRO A 63 -11.24 1.68 -11.04
N TRP A 64 -11.30 2.97 -10.65
CA TRP A 64 -12.11 3.98 -11.34
C TRP A 64 -11.30 4.85 -12.30
N HIS A 65 -10.00 5.00 -12.08
CA HIS A 65 -9.17 5.93 -12.82
C HIS A 65 -7.92 5.22 -13.35
N PRO A 66 -7.69 5.22 -14.67
CA PRO A 66 -6.44 4.71 -15.22
C PRO A 66 -5.27 5.58 -14.73
N ASN A 67 -4.11 4.96 -14.52
CA ASN A 67 -2.87 5.62 -14.10
C ASN A 67 -3.01 6.44 -12.80
N HIS A 68 -3.81 5.96 -11.85
CA HIS A 68 -4.00 6.60 -10.55
C HIS A 68 -3.82 5.57 -9.43
N PRO A 69 -2.91 5.80 -8.46
CA PRO A 69 -2.79 4.95 -7.30
C PRO A 69 -3.95 5.17 -6.32
N LEU A 70 -4.19 4.17 -5.49
CA LEU A 70 -4.93 4.29 -4.25
C LEU A 70 -3.96 4.73 -3.15
N TRP A 71 -4.46 5.56 -2.24
CA TRP A 71 -3.71 6.04 -1.09
C TRP A 71 -4.23 5.42 0.18
N PHE A 72 -3.33 5.11 1.09
CA PHE A 72 -3.70 4.54 2.38
C PHE A 72 -4.01 5.66 3.38
N SER A 73 -5.14 5.56 4.06
CA SER A 73 -5.45 6.37 5.24
C SER A 73 -6.51 5.70 6.10
N ASP A 74 -6.39 5.87 7.42
CA ASP A 74 -7.35 5.35 8.41
C ASP A 74 -7.63 3.84 8.30
N GLY A 75 -6.65 3.06 7.83
CA GLY A 75 -6.81 1.60 7.64
C GLY A 75 -7.41 1.18 6.29
N TRP A 76 -7.65 2.14 5.39
CA TRP A 76 -8.30 1.91 4.09
C TRP A 76 -7.43 2.36 2.92
N TRP A 77 -7.51 1.61 1.82
CA TRP A 77 -7.14 2.07 0.49
C TRP A 77 -8.26 2.96 -0.06
N ARG A 78 -7.91 4.16 -0.47
CA ARG A 78 -8.86 5.19 -0.91
C ARG A 78 -8.45 5.77 -2.25
N CYS A 79 -9.44 6.12 -3.05
CA CYS A 79 -9.24 6.98 -4.20
C CYS A 79 -9.58 8.41 -3.80
N GLU A 80 -8.62 9.31 -3.84
CA GLU A 80 -8.84 10.73 -3.55
C GLU A 80 -9.73 11.40 -4.60
N ARG A 81 -9.57 11.04 -5.89
CA ARG A 81 -10.39 11.62 -6.97
C ARG A 81 -11.87 11.25 -6.89
N ALA A 82 -12.17 10.04 -6.39
CA ALA A 82 -13.54 9.57 -6.22
C ALA A 82 -14.07 9.80 -4.79
N GLU A 83 -13.23 10.28 -3.87
CA GLU A 83 -13.51 10.42 -2.44
C GLU A 83 -14.10 9.15 -1.81
N LYS A 84 -13.64 7.98 -2.26
CA LYS A 84 -14.18 6.67 -1.88
C LYS A 84 -13.12 5.75 -1.32
N SER A 85 -13.50 5.04 -0.25
CA SER A 85 -12.78 3.88 0.25
C SER A 85 -13.04 2.68 -0.67
N VAL A 86 -11.98 2.04 -1.12
CA VAL A 86 -12.03 0.87 -2.01
C VAL A 86 -12.04 -0.42 -1.19
N ALA A 87 -11.07 -0.58 -0.29
CA ALA A 87 -10.93 -1.77 0.53
C ALA A 87 -10.13 -1.45 1.80
N PRO A 88 -10.35 -2.18 2.91
CA PRO A 88 -9.44 -2.13 4.03
C PRO A 88 -8.11 -2.80 3.65
N LEU A 89 -7.05 -2.51 4.42
CA LEU A 89 -5.77 -3.16 4.24
C LEU A 89 -5.86 -4.70 4.36
N GLY A 90 -5.26 -5.39 3.40
CA GLY A 90 -5.24 -6.85 3.27
C GLY A 90 -6.47 -7.41 2.56
N ALA A 91 -7.33 -6.56 2.00
CA ALA A 91 -8.56 -6.91 1.32
C ALA A 91 -8.68 -6.30 -0.08
N LEU A 92 -7.57 -5.86 -0.70
CA LEU A 92 -7.62 -5.50 -2.12
C LEU A 92 -8.11 -6.69 -2.96
N PRO A 93 -9.02 -6.45 -3.91
CA PRO A 93 -9.52 -7.52 -4.75
C PRO A 93 -8.37 -8.07 -5.60
N SER A 94 -8.31 -9.39 -5.73
CA SER A 94 -7.40 -10.01 -6.70
C SER A 94 -7.73 -9.47 -8.09
N THR A 95 -6.72 -8.94 -8.78
CA THR A 95 -6.88 -8.58 -10.18
C THR A 95 -6.97 -9.88 -10.98
N VAL A 96 -8.18 -10.40 -11.15
CA VAL A 96 -8.48 -11.49 -12.07
C VAL A 96 -8.32 -10.91 -13.49
N LYS A 97 -7.50 -11.59 -14.30
CA LYS A 97 -7.33 -11.24 -15.72
C LYS A 97 -8.62 -11.51 -16.48
#